data_AF-A0AAN8KGY3-F1
#
_entry.id   AF-A0AAN8KGY3-F1
#
_cell.length_a   1.000
_cell.length_b   1.000
_cell.length_c   1.000
_cell.angle_alpha   90.00
_cell.angle_beta   90.00
_cell.angle_gamma   90.00
#
_symmetry.space_group_name_H-M   'P 1'
#
loop_
_entity.id
_entity.type
_entity.pdbx_description
1 polymer ?
#
loop_
_entity_poly.entity_id
_entity_poly.type
_entity_poly.pdbx_seq_one_letter_code
_entity_poly.pdbx_strand_id
1 'polypeptide(L)'
;MDVCIREIGVKRIRCFGHSLQLAEKAGFKLSFMDKMLGSARRIVTFFNRSTVANNCFKEKQKQLNLPQHKLIQDCATRWNSAYLMIHRLLEQRLAIFAVIHEPGLMKPSDARSYELSDKDWSLIYGIICS
;
A
#
# COMPACT_ATOMS: atom_id res chain seq x y z
N MET A 1 -0.30 28.36 14.22
CA MET A 1 -0.50 28.28 15.69
C MET A 1 0.87 28.46 16.34
N ASP A 2 1.53 29.60 16.09
CA ASP A 2 2.97 29.76 16.35
C ASP A 2 3.28 30.73 17.49
N VAL A 3 2.25 31.32 18.12
CA VAL A 3 2.44 32.43 19.06
C VAL A 3 2.42 32.00 20.54
N CYS A 4 1.90 30.81 20.89
CA CYS A 4 1.73 30.40 22.31
C CYS A 4 2.84 29.51 22.91
N ILE A 5 3.93 29.18 22.20
CA ILE A 5 4.93 28.18 22.67
C ILE A 5 6.09 28.81 23.46
N ARG A 6 6.14 30.14 23.62
CA ARG A 6 7.32 30.81 24.21
C ARG A 6 7.36 30.95 25.74
N GLU A 7 6.27 30.72 26.47
CA GLU A 7 6.20 30.96 27.92
C GLU A 7 6.25 29.71 28.81
N ILE A 8 6.44 28.52 28.24
CA ILE A 8 6.57 27.29 29.02
C ILE A 8 7.90 26.66 28.63
N GLY A 9 8.80 26.42 29.59
CA GLY A 9 10.16 25.87 29.39
C GLY A 9 10.25 24.45 28.80
N VAL A 10 9.29 24.08 27.96
CA VAL A 10 9.22 22.82 27.24
C VAL A 10 10.17 22.89 26.03
N LYS A 11 11.39 22.37 26.20
CA LYS A 11 12.45 22.33 25.18
C LYS A 11 12.07 21.60 23.87
N ARG A 12 10.98 20.84 23.84
CA ARG A 12 10.39 20.25 22.63
C ARG A 12 9.05 19.58 22.97
N ILE A 13 7.95 20.10 22.44
CA ILE A 13 6.69 19.34 22.42
C ILE A 13 6.86 18.29 21.31
N ARG A 14 6.88 16.99 21.67
CA ARG A 14 6.80 15.94 20.66
C ARG A 14 5.45 16.06 19.97
N CYS A 15 5.47 16.39 18.67
CA CYS A 15 4.26 16.44 17.87
C CYS A 15 3.57 15.07 17.94
N PHE A 16 2.29 15.07 18.29
CA PHE A 16 1.47 13.84 18.38
C PHE A 16 1.58 13.00 17.10
N GLY A 17 1.57 13.64 15.93
CA GLY A 17 1.78 12.96 14.64
C GLY A 17 3.17 12.32 14.49
N HIS A 18 4.20 12.89 15.12
CA HIS A 18 5.55 12.30 15.11
C HIS A 18 5.64 11.08 16.04
N SER A 19 4.96 11.13 17.20
CA SER A 19 4.83 9.99 18.10
C SER A 19 4.04 8.85 17.43
N LEU A 20 2.96 9.16 16.72
CA LEU A 20 2.19 8.19 15.95
C LEU A 20 3.04 7.56 14.84
N GLN A 21 3.82 8.37 14.11
CA GLN A 21 4.72 7.85 13.09
C GLN A 21 5.81 6.92 13.66
N LEU A 22 6.28 7.15 14.89
CA LEU A 22 7.22 6.27 15.55
C LEU A 22 6.57 4.94 15.96
N ALA A 23 5.33 4.97 16.47
CA ALA A 23 4.59 3.77 16.85
C ALA A 23 4.26 2.89 15.63
N GLU A 24 3.77 3.50 14.55
CA GLU A 24 3.47 2.80 13.30
C GLU A 24 4.74 2.23 12.66
N LYS A 25 5.85 3.00 12.62
CA LYS A 25 7.15 2.48 12.14
C LYS A 25 7.68 1.35 13.01
N ALA A 26 7.46 1.39 14.32
CA ALA A 26 7.85 0.31 15.23
C ALA A 26 7.03 -0.95 14.95
N GLY A 27 5.72 -0.80 14.70
CA GLY A 27 4.86 -1.86 14.21
C GLY A 27 5.41 -2.44 12.91
N PHE A 28 5.51 -1.64 11.84
CA PHE A 28 5.94 -2.11 10.50
C PHE A 28 7.36 -2.66 10.42
N LYS A 29 8.22 -2.41 11.41
CA LYS A 29 9.56 -3.00 11.52
C LYS A 29 9.56 -4.49 11.90
N LEU A 30 8.41 -5.10 12.19
CA LEU A 30 8.31 -6.55 12.27
C LEU A 30 8.71 -7.14 10.91
N SER A 31 9.69 -8.05 10.91
CA SER A 31 10.34 -8.60 9.70
C SER A 31 9.38 -9.21 8.68
N PHE A 32 8.19 -9.63 9.13
CA PHE A 32 7.11 -10.10 8.28
C PHE A 32 6.40 -8.96 7.52
N MET A 33 6.10 -7.83 8.18
CA MET A 33 5.42 -6.71 7.53
C MET A 33 6.29 -6.01 6.50
N ASP A 34 7.61 -5.95 6.71
CA ASP A 34 8.53 -5.40 5.71
C ASP A 34 8.54 -6.23 4.41
N LYS A 35 8.49 -7.58 4.53
CA LYS A 35 8.38 -8.48 3.36
C LYS A 35 7.05 -8.30 2.62
N MET A 36 5.96 -8.20 3.36
CA MET A 36 4.62 -7.99 2.79
C MET A 36 4.54 -6.63 2.07
N LEU A 37 5.05 -5.57 2.70
CA LEU A 37 5.15 -4.24 2.10
C LEU A 37 6.06 -4.23 0.87
N GLY A 38 7.18 -4.96 0.92
CA GLY A 38 8.05 -5.15 -0.25
C GLY A 38 7.30 -5.78 -1.43
N SER A 39 6.51 -6.83 -1.18
CA SER A 39 5.69 -7.46 -2.21
C SER A 39 4.61 -6.51 -2.76
N ALA A 40 3.91 -5.80 -1.88
CA ALA A 40 2.93 -4.78 -2.25
C ALA A 40 3.55 -3.69 -3.14
N ARG A 41 4.72 -3.16 -2.77
CA ARG A 41 5.47 -2.17 -3.57
C ARG A 41 5.82 -2.68 -4.95
N ARG A 42 6.22 -3.96 -5.09
CA ARG A 42 6.51 -4.55 -6.41
C ARG A 42 5.28 -4.55 -7.31
N ILE A 43 4.12 -4.94 -6.77
CA ILE A 43 2.84 -4.92 -7.51
C ILE A 43 2.57 -3.50 -8.01
N VAL A 44 2.54 -2.52 -7.10
CA VAL A 44 2.27 -1.12 -7.47
C VAL A 44 3.27 -0.61 -8.52
N THR A 45 4.55 -0.96 -8.36
CA THR A 45 5.62 -0.57 -9.30
C THR A 45 5.40 -1.16 -10.69
N PHE A 46 4.96 -2.41 -10.79
CA PHE A 46 4.66 -3.06 -12.07
C PHE A 46 3.57 -2.29 -12.85
N PHE A 47 2.45 -1.97 -12.21
CA PHE A 47 1.36 -1.20 -12.83
C PHE A 47 1.77 0.24 -13.15
N ASN A 48 2.63 0.86 -12.34
CA ASN A 48 3.10 2.22 -12.60
C ASN A 48 4.09 2.28 -13.76
N ARG A 49 4.87 1.22 -14.01
CA ARG A 49 5.87 1.17 -15.09
C ARG A 49 5.30 0.71 -16.43
N SER A 50 4.29 -0.16 -16.42
CA SER A 50 3.71 -0.72 -17.65
C SER A 50 2.44 0.00 -18.04
N THR A 51 2.50 0.82 -19.09
CA THR A 51 1.31 1.50 -19.67
C THR A 51 0.27 0.48 -20.11
N VAL A 52 0.69 -0.66 -20.66
CA VAL A 52 -0.21 -1.74 -21.10
C VAL A 52 -0.94 -2.35 -19.91
N ALA A 53 -0.23 -2.68 -18.84
CA ALA A 53 -0.85 -3.23 -17.62
C ALA A 53 -1.77 -2.21 -16.94
N ASN A 54 -1.39 -0.93 -16.94
CA ASN A 54 -2.21 0.15 -16.38
C ASN A 54 -3.51 0.37 -17.17
N ASN A 55 -3.44 0.31 -18.50
CA ASN A 55 -4.61 0.41 -19.35
C ASN A 55 -5.52 -0.81 -19.15
N CYS A 56 -4.96 -2.02 -19.15
CA CYS A 56 -5.72 -3.24 -18.86
C CYS A 56 -6.37 -3.15 -17.47
N PHE A 57 -5.65 -2.67 -16.46
CA PHE A 57 -6.17 -2.45 -15.11
C PHE A 57 -7.38 -1.54 -15.09
N LYS A 58 -7.34 -0.39 -15.77
CA LYS A 58 -8.51 0.50 -15.88
C LYS A 58 -9.70 -0.16 -16.56
N GLU A 59 -9.46 -0.96 -17.61
CA GLU A 59 -10.53 -1.70 -18.27
C GLU A 59 -11.12 -2.78 -17.36
N LYS A 60 -10.29 -3.52 -16.61
CA LYS A 60 -10.77 -4.48 -15.60
C LYS A 60 -11.54 -3.81 -14.47
N GLN A 61 -11.12 -2.62 -14.02
CA GLN A 61 -11.88 -1.83 -13.04
C GLN A 61 -13.29 -1.53 -13.54
N LYS A 62 -13.43 -1.09 -14.81
CA LYS A 62 -14.74 -0.83 -15.42
C LYS A 62 -15.57 -2.11 -15.56
N GLN A 63 -14.98 -3.19 -16.06
CA GLN A 63 -15.67 -4.48 -16.25
C GLN A 63 -16.19 -5.07 -14.93
N LEU A 64 -15.43 -4.90 -13.85
CA LEU A 64 -15.79 -5.39 -12.51
C LEU A 64 -16.62 -4.38 -11.70
N ASN A 65 -17.02 -3.25 -12.28
CA ASN A 65 -17.72 -2.15 -11.61
C ASN A 65 -17.01 -1.66 -10.33
N LEU A 66 -15.68 -1.66 -10.34
CA LEU A 66 -14.86 -1.16 -9.24
C LEU A 66 -14.61 0.35 -9.37
N PRO A 67 -14.36 1.06 -8.26
CA PRO A 67 -13.88 2.43 -8.30
C PRO A 67 -12.60 2.52 -9.15
N GLN A 68 -12.53 3.50 -10.07
CA GLN A 68 -11.39 3.68 -10.98
C GLN A 68 -10.25 4.44 -10.31
N HIS A 69 -9.81 3.94 -9.16
CA HIS A 69 -8.72 4.54 -8.41
C HIS A 69 -7.36 4.04 -8.89
N LYS A 70 -6.39 4.95 -8.95
CA LYS A 70 -4.99 4.58 -9.20
C LYS A 70 -4.41 3.90 -7.97
N LEU A 71 -3.48 2.95 -8.21
CA LEU A 71 -2.69 2.38 -7.14
C LEU A 71 -1.78 3.45 -6.52
N ILE A 72 -1.59 3.35 -5.20
CA ILE A 72 -0.82 4.32 -4.40
C ILE A 72 0.49 3.64 -4.02
N GLN A 73 1.62 4.31 -4.21
CA GLN A 73 2.90 3.85 -3.68
C GLN A 73 3.14 4.46 -2.31
N ASP A 74 3.63 3.66 -1.36
CA ASP A 74 3.97 4.16 -0.03
C ASP A 74 5.21 5.07 -0.05
N CYS A 75 5.31 5.91 0.98
CA CYS A 75 6.38 6.88 1.15
C CYS A 75 6.95 6.73 2.55
N ALA A 76 8.20 6.27 2.66
CA ALA A 76 8.84 5.94 3.95
C ALA A 76 8.83 7.10 4.98
N THR A 77 8.69 8.34 4.52
CA THR A 77 8.65 9.54 5.37
C THR A 77 7.24 9.98 5.77
N ARG A 78 6.16 9.41 5.22
CA ARG A 78 4.76 9.74 5.56
C ARG A 78 4.09 8.57 6.29
N TRP A 79 3.64 8.80 7.53
CA TRP A 79 3.09 7.79 8.43
C TRP A 79 2.01 6.93 7.75
N ASN A 80 0.89 7.53 7.35
CA ASN A 80 -0.25 6.80 6.80
C ASN A 80 -0.06 6.24 5.37
N SER A 81 1.10 6.40 4.73
CA SER A 81 1.25 6.08 3.30
C SER A 81 1.27 4.58 3.01
N ALA A 82 1.86 3.79 3.91
CA ALA A 82 1.88 2.34 3.81
C ALA A 82 0.46 1.77 3.98
N TYR A 83 -0.27 2.25 4.99
CA TYR A 83 -1.68 1.92 5.20
C TYR A 83 -2.54 2.27 3.97
N LEU A 84 -2.41 3.48 3.43
CA LEU A 84 -3.17 3.91 2.24
C LEU A 84 -2.86 3.06 1.00
N MET A 85 -1.60 2.65 0.80
CA MET A 85 -1.20 1.73 -0.28
C MET A 85 -1.88 0.37 -0.10
N ILE A 86 -1.84 -0.21 1.11
CA ILE A 86 -2.45 -1.51 1.40
C ILE A 86 -3.97 -1.45 1.22
N HIS A 87 -4.61 -0.42 1.77
CA HIS A 87 -6.04 -0.21 1.66
C HIS A 87 -6.48 -0.10 0.18
N ARG A 88 -5.71 0.64 -0.64
CA ARG A 88 -5.98 0.73 -2.08
C ARG A 88 -5.78 -0.61 -2.80
N LEU A 89 -4.74 -1.36 -2.46
CA LEU A 89 -4.49 -2.68 -3.05
C LEU A 89 -5.62 -3.67 -2.75
N LEU A 90 -6.18 -3.62 -1.53
CA LEU A 90 -7.34 -4.43 -1.17
C LEU A 90 -8.58 -4.06 -1.96
N GLU A 91 -8.91 -2.77 -2.02
CA GLU A 91 -10.06 -2.27 -2.78
C GLU A 91 -9.99 -2.73 -4.25
N GLN A 92 -8.78 -2.79 -4.80
CA GLN A 92 -8.53 -3.10 -6.21
C GLN A 92 -8.10 -4.56 -6.46
N ARG A 93 -8.19 -5.43 -5.44
CA ARG A 93 -7.66 -6.80 -5.47
C ARG A 93 -8.16 -7.61 -6.67
N LEU A 94 -9.46 -7.53 -6.96
CA LEU A 94 -10.06 -8.29 -8.06
C LEU A 94 -9.56 -7.82 -9.43
N ALA A 95 -9.42 -6.51 -9.63
CA ALA A 95 -8.87 -5.97 -10.87
C ALA A 95 -7.37 -6.31 -11.02
N ILE A 96 -6.59 -6.24 -9.94
CA ILE A 96 -5.17 -6.63 -9.94
C ILE A 96 -5.03 -8.11 -10.34
N PHE A 97 -5.81 -9.00 -9.71
CA PHE A 97 -5.83 -10.42 -10.01
C PHE A 97 -6.19 -10.68 -11.48
N ALA A 98 -7.25 -10.03 -11.99
CA ALA A 98 -7.66 -10.16 -13.38
C ALA A 98 -6.55 -9.76 -14.38
N VAL A 99 -5.77 -8.72 -14.08
CA VAL A 99 -4.65 -8.29 -14.95
C VAL A 99 -3.46 -9.24 -14.87
N ILE A 100 -3.14 -9.76 -13.68
CA ILE A 100 -2.03 -10.71 -13.49
C ILE A 100 -2.28 -12.01 -14.28
N HIS A 101 -3.53 -12.45 -14.35
CA HIS A 101 -3.93 -13.64 -15.09
C HIS A 101 -4.37 -13.35 -16.54
N GLU A 102 -4.23 -12.11 -17.02
CA GLU A 102 -4.59 -11.79 -18.40
C GLU A 102 -3.57 -12.39 -19.38
N PRO A 103 -4.01 -13.20 -20.36
CA PRO A 103 -3.10 -13.84 -21.30
C PRO A 103 -2.34 -12.79 -22.14
N GLY A 104 -1.03 -12.98 -22.28
CA GLY A 104 -0.17 -12.12 -23.10
C GLY A 104 0.40 -10.88 -22.40
N LEU A 105 -0.01 -10.59 -21.16
CA LEU A 105 0.53 -9.46 -20.39
C LEU A 105 1.80 -9.81 -19.60
N MET A 106 1.93 -11.06 -19.14
CA MET A 106 3.14 -11.57 -18.49
C MET A 106 3.24 -13.09 -18.61
N LYS A 107 4.44 -13.64 -18.36
CA LYS A 107 4.62 -15.09 -18.28
C LYS A 107 4.02 -15.60 -16.96
N PRO A 108 3.47 -16.83 -16.93
CA PRO A 108 2.93 -17.42 -15.68
C PRO A 108 3.95 -17.51 -14.53
N SER A 109 5.24 -17.64 -14.86
CA SER A 109 6.33 -17.60 -13.88
C SER A 109 6.45 -16.25 -13.18
N ASP A 110 6.20 -15.17 -13.92
CA ASP A 110 6.34 -13.80 -13.43
C ASP A 110 5.07 -13.37 -12.68
N ALA A 111 3.91 -13.87 -13.09
CA ALA A 111 2.62 -13.67 -12.41
C ALA A 111 2.64 -14.07 -10.93
N ARG A 112 3.22 -15.23 -10.62
CA ARG A 112 3.36 -15.73 -9.25
C ARG A 112 4.18 -14.81 -8.34
N SER A 113 5.06 -13.98 -8.90
CA SER A 113 5.83 -13.00 -8.14
C SER A 113 5.01 -11.78 -7.69
N TYR A 114 3.82 -11.59 -8.27
CA TYR A 114 2.90 -10.51 -7.94
C TYR A 114 1.68 -10.97 -7.15
N GLU A 115 1.60 -12.25 -6.81
CA GLU A 115 0.59 -12.79 -5.89
C GLU A 115 1.04 -12.61 -4.44
N LEU A 116 0.18 -12.01 -3.62
CA LEU A 116 0.31 -12.04 -2.16
C LEU A 116 -0.20 -13.39 -1.65
N SER A 117 0.52 -13.99 -0.70
CA SER A 117 0.13 -15.26 -0.07
C SER A 117 -1.16 -15.10 0.74
N ASP A 118 -1.91 -16.18 0.97
CA ASP A 118 -3.08 -16.16 1.87
C ASP A 118 -2.73 -15.66 3.29
N LYS A 119 -1.50 -15.90 3.73
CA LYS A 119 -0.96 -15.37 4.99
C LYS A 119 -0.82 -13.84 4.96
N ASP A 120 -0.39 -13.29 3.83
CA ASP A 120 -0.27 -11.85 3.63
C ASP A 120 -1.67 -11.21 3.61
N TRP A 121 -2.63 -11.82 2.93
CA TRP A 121 -4.02 -11.36 2.92
C TRP A 121 -4.65 -11.38 4.31
N SER A 122 -4.49 -12.47 5.05
CA SER A 122 -5.04 -12.59 6.41
C SER A 122 -4.49 -11.50 7.34
N LEU A 123 -3.21 -11.16 7.18
CA LEU A 123 -2.58 -10.14 8.00
C LEU A 123 -2.98 -8.72 7.59
N ILE A 124 -3.15 -8.49 6.29
CA ILE A 124 -3.72 -7.25 5.76
C ILE A 124 -5.14 -7.02 6.32
N TYR A 125 -5.99 -8.06 6.36
CA TYR A 125 -7.30 -7.98 7.00
C TYR A 125 -7.19 -7.69 8.50
N GLY A 126 -6.26 -8.35 9.20
CA GLY A 126 -6.02 -8.10 10.62
C GLY A 126 -5.62 -6.65 10.93
N ILE A 127 -4.84 -6.00 10.06
CA ILE A 127 -4.43 -4.59 10.24
C ILE A 127 -5.58 -3.62 10.01
N ILE A 128 -6.46 -3.88 9.03
CA ILE A 128 -7.53 -2.95 8.65
C ILE A 128 -8.80 -3.12 9.49
N CYS A 129 -9.06 -4.32 10.00
CA CYS A 129 -10.25 -4.63 10.80
C CYS A 129 -10.04 -4.58 12.32
N SER A 130 -8.86 -4.15 12.80
CA SER A 130 -8.59 -3.95 14.24
C SER A 130 -8.91 -2.54 14.72
#